data_AF-A0A4P6WLI9-F1
#
_entry.id   AF-A0A4P6WLI9-F1
#
_cell.length_a   1.000
_cell.length_b   1.000
_cell.length_c   1.000
_cell.angle_alpha   90.00
_cell.angle_beta   90.00
_cell.angle_gamma   90.00
#
_symmetry.space_group_name_H-M   'P 1'
#
loop_
_entity.id
_entity.type
_entity.pdbx_description
1 polymer ?
#
loop_
_entity_poly.entity_id
_entity_poly.type
_entity_poly.pdbx_seq_one_letter_code
_entity_poly.pdbx_strand_id
1 'polypeptide(L)'
;MFLRVQIAFILLSASLVTHAEVKKITIYSDGVSCPGSCDAHVVFDKAMNGTEFAHKAGTKYAACKKNEECHICFESGGKQCLDVMYRGNGPHANTFDFTPKFYQQVCAGTPVQLLLADACNNMRESAKNLERRINCIATPDDNKCNNIIVLAESARKLDIPKYEKCLQQGEHAYNQSVPPAEQRALNCAYELHGSGINSKGKTWKKLLPAACRENTYVGRDGLDCCSGNTLTDGQLGLECKAFYPRR
;
A
#
# COMPACT_ATOMS: atom_id res chain seq x y z
N MET A 1 17.31 10.03 -64.56
CA MET A 1 17.97 9.27 -63.47
C MET A 1 17.79 9.95 -62.10
N PHE A 2 16.61 10.52 -61.81
CA PHE A 2 16.31 11.32 -60.61
C PHE A 2 15.37 10.62 -59.60
N LEU A 3 14.97 9.37 -59.88
CA LEU A 3 13.91 8.67 -59.14
C LEU A 3 14.41 7.73 -58.03
N ARG A 4 15.72 7.63 -57.80
CA ARG A 4 16.31 6.69 -56.81
C ARG A 4 16.78 7.34 -55.50
N VAL A 5 16.72 8.67 -55.37
CA VAL A 5 17.23 9.39 -54.19
C VAL A 5 16.13 9.73 -53.17
N GLN A 6 14.84 9.71 -53.54
CA GLN A 6 13.75 10.05 -52.61
C GLN A 6 13.28 8.90 -51.70
N ILE A 7 13.62 7.64 -52.01
CA ILE A 7 13.19 6.50 -51.17
C ILE A 7 14.11 6.32 -49.95
N ALA A 8 15.31 6.90 -49.95
CA ALA A 8 16.25 6.81 -48.83
C ALA A 8 15.94 7.77 -47.67
N PHE A 9 15.11 8.81 -47.88
CA PHE A 9 14.79 9.80 -46.84
C PHE A 9 13.51 9.49 -46.04
N ILE A 10 12.71 8.52 -46.50
CA ILE A 10 11.44 8.14 -45.84
C ILE A 10 11.66 7.09 -44.73
N LEU A 11 12.81 6.41 -44.70
CA LEU A 11 13.12 5.37 -43.71
C LEU A 11 13.89 5.86 -42.48
N LEU A 12 14.26 7.15 -42.41
CA LEU A 12 15.00 7.74 -41.28
C LEU A 12 14.15 8.68 -40.41
N SER A 13 12.83 8.50 -40.42
CA SER A 13 11.90 9.05 -39.42
C SER A 13 11.33 7.93 -38.57
N ALA A 14 12.18 6.96 -38.22
CA ALA A 14 11.93 6.02 -37.13
C ALA A 14 11.78 6.84 -35.86
N SER A 15 10.53 7.11 -35.53
CA SER A 15 10.10 7.90 -34.39
C SER A 15 10.74 7.32 -33.15
N LEU A 16 11.59 8.10 -32.48
CA LEU A 16 11.96 7.87 -31.08
C LEU A 16 10.67 8.07 -30.27
N VAL A 17 9.81 7.05 -30.25
CA VAL A 17 8.72 6.96 -29.28
C VAL A 17 9.41 6.72 -27.95
N THR A 18 9.80 7.80 -27.28
CA THR A 18 10.19 7.74 -25.89
C THR A 18 8.94 7.34 -25.13
N HIS A 19 8.87 6.08 -24.71
CA HIS A 19 7.81 5.62 -23.84
C HIS A 19 7.82 6.50 -22.59
N ALA A 20 6.69 7.16 -22.32
CA ALA A 20 6.53 7.96 -21.12
C ALA A 20 6.81 7.07 -19.90
N GLU A 21 7.64 7.57 -18.97
CA GLU A 21 7.90 6.84 -17.74
C GLU A 21 6.64 6.88 -16.88
N VAL A 22 6.13 5.70 -16.52
CA VAL A 22 4.94 5.53 -15.69
C VAL A 22 5.34 5.02 -14.31
N LYS A 23 4.95 5.76 -13.27
CA LYS A 23 5.17 5.35 -11.87
C LYS A 23 4.10 4.37 -11.43
N LYS A 24 4.48 3.43 -10.57
CA LYS A 24 3.55 2.46 -10.02
C LYS A 24 2.69 3.10 -8.94
N ILE A 25 1.47 2.59 -8.78
CA ILE A 25 0.62 2.91 -7.65
C ILE A 25 0.28 1.63 -6.90
N THR A 26 0.24 1.70 -5.58
CA THR A 26 0.02 0.57 -4.69
C THR A 26 -0.82 1.01 -3.49
N ILE A 27 -1.38 0.03 -2.79
CA ILE A 27 -2.04 0.22 -1.50
C ILE A 27 -1.16 -0.38 -0.41
N TYR A 28 -1.06 0.29 0.73
CA TYR A 28 -0.40 -0.27 1.92
C TYR A 28 -1.29 -0.11 3.15
N SER A 29 -1.41 -1.15 3.96
CA SER A 29 -2.25 -1.14 5.16
C SER A 29 -1.54 -1.76 6.35
N ASP A 30 -0.27 -1.46 6.57
CA ASP A 30 0.52 -2.07 7.65
C ASP A 30 0.29 -1.44 9.05
N GLY A 31 -0.65 -0.51 9.17
CA GLY A 31 -0.98 0.18 10.42
C GLY A 31 0.05 1.21 10.87
N VAL A 32 1.34 0.90 10.76
CA VAL A 32 2.48 1.73 11.20
C VAL A 32 2.90 2.79 10.19
N SER A 33 2.88 2.50 8.89
CA SER A 33 3.21 3.47 7.84
C SER A 33 2.09 4.49 7.60
N CYS A 34 1.14 4.57 8.54
CA CYS A 34 -0.14 5.22 8.39
C CYS A 34 -0.30 6.41 9.35
N PRO A 35 0.59 7.42 9.26
CA PRO A 35 0.56 8.59 10.13
C PRO A 35 -0.74 9.40 9.93
N GLY A 36 -1.16 10.13 10.98
CA GLY A 36 -2.38 10.96 10.91
C GLY A 36 -3.67 10.15 10.99
N SER A 37 -3.67 9.05 11.74
CA SER A 37 -4.84 8.16 11.90
C SER A 37 -5.33 7.56 10.58
N CYS A 38 -4.44 7.36 9.62
CA CYS A 38 -4.76 6.75 8.33
C CYS A 38 -5.78 7.52 7.51
N ASP A 39 -5.62 8.83 7.49
CA ASP A 39 -6.31 9.66 6.51
C ASP A 39 -5.92 9.28 5.06
N ALA A 40 -6.59 9.91 4.10
CA ALA A 40 -6.27 9.73 2.70
C ALA A 40 -4.94 10.43 2.38
N HIS A 41 -3.90 9.66 2.09
CA HIS A 41 -2.58 10.19 1.83
C HIS A 41 -1.72 9.28 0.97
N VAL A 42 -0.56 9.80 0.60
CA VAL A 42 0.49 9.10 -0.15
C VAL A 42 1.83 9.14 0.58
N VAL A 43 2.60 8.08 0.42
CA VAL A 43 4.04 8.04 0.70
C VAL A 43 4.76 7.53 -0.55
N PHE A 44 6.00 7.96 -0.74
CA PHE A 44 6.83 7.56 -1.90
C PHE A 44 8.30 7.73 -1.58
N ASP A 45 9.17 7.05 -2.32
CA ASP A 45 10.60 7.11 -2.09
C ASP A 45 11.16 8.54 -2.14
N LYS A 46 12.16 8.83 -1.30
CA LYS A 46 12.75 10.16 -1.18
C LYS A 46 13.30 10.69 -2.51
N ALA A 47 13.80 9.83 -3.40
CA ALA A 47 14.35 10.24 -4.69
C ALA A 47 13.29 10.79 -5.65
N MET A 48 12.00 10.50 -5.43
CA MET A 48 10.91 11.09 -6.22
C MET A 48 10.54 12.50 -5.73
N ASN A 49 10.88 12.87 -4.49
CA ASN A 49 10.49 14.15 -3.91
C ASN A 49 11.34 15.31 -4.45
N GLY A 50 10.69 16.34 -5.00
CA GLY A 50 11.36 17.45 -5.68
C GLY A 50 11.71 17.13 -7.14
N THR A 51 10.90 16.30 -7.79
CA THR A 51 11.03 15.94 -9.22
C THR A 51 9.73 16.23 -9.97
N GLU A 52 9.71 15.98 -11.28
CA GLU A 52 8.48 16.11 -12.08
C GLU A 52 7.33 15.21 -11.63
N PHE A 53 7.65 14.13 -10.91
CA PHE A 53 6.65 13.20 -10.42
C PHE A 53 6.07 13.60 -9.08
N ALA A 54 6.80 14.32 -8.23
CA ALA A 54 6.30 14.73 -6.92
C ALA A 54 6.97 16.02 -6.45
N HIS A 55 6.19 17.09 -6.30
CA HIS A 55 6.67 18.41 -5.88
C HIS A 55 5.54 19.25 -5.29
N LYS A 56 5.90 20.35 -4.63
CA LYS A 56 4.95 21.30 -4.09
C LYS A 56 4.17 21.97 -5.23
N ALA A 57 2.84 21.98 -5.11
CA ALA A 57 1.96 22.63 -6.08
C ALA A 57 2.35 24.09 -6.33
N GLY A 58 2.25 24.53 -7.60
CA GLY A 58 2.60 25.89 -8.02
C GLY A 58 4.10 26.21 -8.03
N THR A 59 4.97 25.23 -7.80
CA THR A 59 6.42 25.38 -7.92
C THR A 59 6.94 24.56 -9.09
N LYS A 60 8.15 24.87 -9.60
CA LYS A 60 8.73 24.07 -10.68
C LYS A 60 8.95 22.63 -10.22
N TYR A 61 9.75 22.40 -9.18
CA TYR A 61 9.98 21.09 -8.53
C TYR A 61 10.43 21.23 -7.06
N ALA A 62 9.85 22.16 -6.30
CA ALA A 62 10.22 22.25 -4.88
C ALA A 62 9.75 20.99 -4.13
N ALA A 63 10.58 20.44 -3.25
CA ALA A 63 10.22 19.23 -2.51
C ALA A 63 8.98 19.43 -1.64
N CYS A 64 8.12 18.40 -1.58
CA CYS A 64 6.98 18.31 -0.69
C CYS A 64 7.44 18.18 0.76
N LYS A 65 6.70 18.85 1.65
CA LYS A 65 6.89 18.77 3.10
C LYS A 65 5.86 17.82 3.70
N LYS A 66 6.28 17.09 4.73
CA LYS A 66 5.39 16.16 5.44
C LYS A 66 4.20 16.93 6.03
N ASN A 67 3.00 16.36 5.88
CA ASN A 67 1.72 16.94 6.30
C ASN A 67 1.28 18.17 5.48
N GLU A 68 1.82 18.34 4.27
CA GLU A 68 1.35 19.32 3.30
C GLU A 68 0.81 18.60 2.05
N GLU A 69 0.00 19.32 1.29
CA GLU A 69 -0.44 18.89 -0.03
C GLU A 69 0.75 18.84 -1.00
N CYS A 70 0.81 17.77 -1.79
CA CYS A 70 1.87 17.49 -2.73
C CYS A 70 1.24 17.22 -4.10
N HIS A 71 1.76 17.89 -5.12
CA HIS A 71 1.39 17.64 -6.50
C HIS A 71 2.17 16.43 -6.99
N ILE A 72 1.46 15.37 -7.36
CA ILE A 72 2.07 14.15 -7.89
C ILE A 72 1.57 13.89 -9.30
N CYS A 73 2.43 13.34 -10.15
CA CYS A 73 2.12 12.94 -11.52
C CYS A 73 2.54 11.48 -11.73
N PHE A 74 1.63 10.67 -12.27
CA PHE A 74 1.92 9.25 -12.52
C PHE A 74 2.75 9.02 -13.78
N GLU A 75 2.84 10.02 -14.66
CA GLU A 75 3.54 9.93 -15.93
C GLU A 75 4.46 11.13 -16.16
N SER A 76 5.60 10.88 -16.80
CA SER A 76 6.57 11.92 -17.20
C SER A 76 5.93 12.98 -18.08
N GLY A 77 6.42 14.22 -17.99
CA GLY A 77 5.86 15.36 -18.71
C GLY A 77 4.60 15.95 -18.06
N GLY A 78 4.43 15.74 -16.74
CA GLY A 78 3.34 16.35 -15.97
C GLY A 78 1.96 15.81 -16.34
N LYS A 79 1.86 14.49 -16.55
CA LYS A 79 0.63 13.83 -16.95
C LYS A 79 0.02 13.03 -15.80
N GLN A 80 -1.31 12.90 -15.86
CA GLN A 80 -2.10 12.19 -14.84
C GLN A 80 -1.82 12.68 -13.42
N CYS A 81 -1.80 14.00 -13.23
CA CYS A 81 -1.45 14.59 -11.94
C CYS A 81 -2.65 14.78 -11.02
N LEU A 82 -2.38 14.83 -9.72
CA LEU A 82 -3.34 15.19 -8.68
C LEU A 82 -2.62 15.75 -7.46
N ASP A 83 -3.37 16.44 -6.63
CA ASP A 83 -2.89 16.95 -5.35
C ASP A 83 -3.35 16.03 -4.22
N VAL A 84 -2.41 15.60 -3.37
CA VAL A 84 -2.67 14.67 -2.26
C VAL A 84 -1.80 14.98 -1.06
N MET A 85 -2.31 14.68 0.14
CA MET A 85 -1.56 14.81 1.39
C MET A 85 -0.31 13.92 1.37
N TYR A 86 0.88 14.51 1.53
CA TYR A 86 2.14 13.79 1.63
C TYR A 86 2.52 13.50 3.07
N ARG A 87 2.77 12.22 3.39
CA ARG A 87 3.06 11.79 4.77
C ARG A 87 4.50 11.36 5.02
N GLY A 88 5.37 11.46 4.02
CA GLY A 88 6.80 11.17 4.14
C GLY A 88 7.27 10.07 3.20
N ASN A 89 8.47 9.55 3.48
CA ASN A 89 9.11 8.59 2.59
C ASN A 89 8.44 7.22 2.67
N GLY A 90 8.13 6.65 1.51
CA GLY A 90 7.71 5.27 1.33
C GLY A 90 8.91 4.34 1.07
N PRO A 91 8.72 3.02 1.18
CA PRO A 91 9.80 2.04 1.06
C PRO A 91 10.14 1.70 -0.39
N HIS A 92 9.20 1.88 -1.33
CA HIS A 92 9.34 1.41 -2.70
C HIS A 92 9.80 2.53 -3.64
N ALA A 93 10.93 2.32 -4.31
CA ALA A 93 11.37 3.19 -5.39
C ALA A 93 10.33 3.22 -6.54
N ASN A 94 10.19 4.38 -7.17
CA ASN A 94 9.33 4.59 -8.34
C ASN A 94 7.85 4.18 -8.14
N THR A 95 7.36 4.29 -6.90
CA THR A 95 6.03 3.86 -6.51
C THR A 95 5.39 4.91 -5.62
N PHE A 96 4.12 5.21 -5.88
CA PHE A 96 3.25 5.94 -4.97
C PHE A 96 2.42 4.94 -4.18
N ASP A 97 2.75 4.80 -2.91
CA ASP A 97 2.03 3.96 -1.96
C ASP A 97 0.91 4.81 -1.33
N PHE A 98 -0.34 4.45 -1.58
CA PHE A 98 -1.52 5.16 -1.05
C PHE A 98 -2.21 4.38 0.07
N THR A 99 -2.89 5.09 0.96
CA THR A 99 -3.69 4.45 2.01
C THR A 99 -5.00 3.85 1.50
N PRO A 100 -5.59 2.88 2.21
CA PRO A 100 -6.95 2.42 1.97
C PRO A 100 -7.97 3.56 1.94
N LYS A 101 -7.79 4.57 2.81
CA LYS A 101 -8.69 5.72 2.89
C LYS A 101 -8.66 6.58 1.62
N PHE A 102 -7.48 6.74 1.00
CA PHE A 102 -7.36 7.42 -0.29
C PHE A 102 -8.17 6.72 -1.37
N TYR A 103 -7.99 5.40 -1.53
CA TYR A 103 -8.75 4.63 -2.52
C TYR A 103 -10.26 4.64 -2.24
N GLN A 104 -10.68 4.57 -0.98
CA GLN A 104 -12.10 4.69 -0.63
C GLN A 104 -12.70 6.03 -1.09
N GLN A 105 -11.97 7.14 -0.94
CA GLN A 105 -12.43 8.45 -1.38
C GLN A 105 -12.43 8.58 -2.90
N VAL A 106 -11.30 8.25 -3.54
CA VAL A 106 -11.11 8.43 -4.98
C VAL A 106 -12.00 7.48 -5.79
N CYS A 107 -12.12 6.22 -5.35
CA CYS A 107 -12.98 5.23 -6.00
C CYS A 107 -14.45 5.34 -5.63
N ALA A 108 -14.86 6.27 -4.76
CA ALA A 108 -16.27 6.63 -4.61
C ALA A 108 -16.77 7.42 -5.83
N GLY A 109 -15.86 8.07 -6.57
CA GLY A 109 -16.14 8.75 -7.84
C GLY A 109 -15.54 8.04 -9.05
N THR A 110 -15.40 8.81 -10.14
CA THR A 110 -14.66 8.41 -11.34
C THR A 110 -13.38 9.25 -11.40
N PRO A 111 -12.22 8.67 -11.08
CA PRO A 111 -10.95 9.40 -11.10
C PRO A 111 -10.65 9.94 -12.50
N VAL A 112 -10.15 11.17 -12.58
CA VAL A 112 -9.76 11.79 -13.86
C VAL A 112 -8.48 11.13 -14.40
N GLN A 113 -7.60 10.67 -13.51
CA GLN A 113 -6.37 9.98 -13.87
C GLN A 113 -6.69 8.54 -14.29
N LEU A 114 -6.37 8.19 -15.53
CA LEU A 114 -6.65 6.86 -16.10
C LEU A 114 -6.05 5.73 -15.26
N LEU A 115 -4.83 5.90 -14.75
CA LEU A 115 -4.16 4.90 -13.91
C LEU A 115 -4.93 4.64 -12.61
N LEU A 116 -5.51 5.68 -12.00
CA LEU A 116 -6.37 5.53 -10.83
C LEU A 116 -7.74 4.95 -11.19
N ALA A 117 -8.31 5.34 -12.33
CA ALA A 117 -9.57 4.77 -12.80
C ALA A 117 -9.44 3.25 -13.00
N ASP A 118 -8.35 2.80 -13.64
CA ASP A 118 -8.04 1.39 -13.83
C ASP A 118 -7.83 0.66 -12.50
N ALA A 119 -7.09 1.25 -11.56
CA ALA A 119 -6.93 0.69 -10.22
C ALA A 119 -8.28 0.56 -9.49
N CYS A 120 -9.11 1.59 -9.51
CA CYS A 120 -10.44 1.55 -8.91
C CYS A 120 -11.33 0.48 -9.55
N ASN A 121 -11.27 0.31 -10.87
CA ASN A 121 -12.02 -0.73 -11.58
C ASN A 121 -11.56 -2.14 -11.16
N ASN A 122 -10.26 -2.38 -11.08
CA ASN A 122 -9.69 -3.64 -10.61
C ASN A 122 -10.07 -3.93 -9.15
N MET A 123 -10.05 -2.91 -8.28
CA MET A 123 -10.47 -3.05 -6.88
C MET A 123 -11.95 -3.38 -6.77
N ARG A 124 -12.83 -2.72 -7.54
CA ARG A 124 -14.27 -3.01 -7.59
C ARG A 124 -14.54 -4.44 -8.07
N GLU A 125 -13.82 -4.90 -9.09
CA GLU A 125 -13.96 -6.27 -9.58
C GLU A 125 -13.53 -7.29 -8.52
N SER A 126 -12.44 -7.02 -7.82
CA SER A 126 -11.97 -7.84 -6.69
C SER A 126 -12.98 -7.84 -5.53
N ALA A 127 -13.59 -6.69 -5.24
CA ALA A 127 -14.58 -6.52 -4.17
C ALA A 127 -15.83 -7.39 -4.37
N LYS A 128 -16.32 -7.52 -5.62
CA LYS A 128 -17.49 -8.37 -5.95
C LYS A 128 -17.34 -9.81 -5.45
N ASN A 129 -16.11 -10.33 -5.44
CA ASN A 129 -15.83 -11.68 -4.95
C ASN A 129 -15.95 -11.81 -3.42
N LEU A 130 -15.69 -10.73 -2.69
CA LEU A 130 -15.83 -10.65 -1.23
C LEU A 130 -17.25 -10.29 -0.81
N GLU A 131 -17.98 -9.49 -1.57
CA GLU A 131 -19.37 -9.10 -1.26
C GLU A 131 -20.33 -10.30 -1.14
N ARG A 132 -20.03 -11.40 -1.84
CA ARG A 132 -20.80 -12.65 -1.79
C ARG A 132 -20.48 -13.53 -0.58
N ARG A 133 -19.53 -13.12 0.26
CA ARG A 133 -19.09 -13.83 1.47
C ARG A 133 -19.69 -13.16 2.70
N ILE A 134 -19.46 -13.76 3.86
CA ILE A 134 -19.75 -13.13 5.15
C ILE A 134 -18.52 -12.30 5.49
N ASN A 135 -18.70 -11.07 5.98
CA ASN A 135 -17.59 -10.20 6.36
C ASN A 135 -17.44 -10.23 7.87
N CYS A 136 -16.52 -11.04 8.38
CA CYS A 136 -16.41 -11.26 9.82
C CYS A 136 -15.92 -10.04 10.60
N ILE A 137 -15.21 -9.12 9.95
CA ILE A 137 -14.77 -7.88 10.60
C ILE A 137 -15.96 -6.93 10.78
N ALA A 138 -16.85 -6.86 9.77
CA ALA A 138 -18.05 -6.01 9.85
C ALA A 138 -19.21 -6.67 10.63
N THR A 139 -19.25 -7.99 10.72
CA THR A 139 -20.31 -8.78 11.37
C THR A 139 -19.71 -9.85 12.29
N PRO A 140 -19.03 -9.45 13.39
CA PRO A 140 -18.31 -10.39 14.25
C PRO A 140 -19.23 -11.40 14.95
N ASP A 141 -20.49 -11.04 15.19
CA ASP A 141 -21.49 -11.87 15.88
C ASP A 141 -22.08 -12.99 15.00
N ASP A 142 -21.77 -13.03 13.70
CA ASP A 142 -22.16 -14.15 12.84
C ASP A 142 -21.52 -15.46 13.36
N ASN A 143 -22.29 -16.55 13.35
CA ASN A 143 -21.85 -17.82 13.91
C ASN A 143 -20.60 -18.40 13.24
N LYS A 144 -20.35 -18.05 11.97
CA LYS A 144 -19.14 -18.43 11.23
C LYS A 144 -17.95 -17.51 11.51
N CYS A 145 -18.18 -16.39 12.18
CA CYS A 145 -17.19 -15.34 12.40
C CYS A 145 -16.60 -15.31 13.80
N ASN A 146 -17.35 -15.75 14.82
CA ASN A 146 -16.92 -15.69 16.21
C ASN A 146 -15.49 -16.21 16.43
N ASN A 147 -15.19 -17.44 16.00
CA ASN A 147 -13.85 -18.00 16.15
C ASN A 147 -12.76 -17.23 15.39
N ILE A 148 -13.07 -16.68 14.21
CA ILE A 148 -12.11 -15.94 13.38
C ILE A 148 -11.71 -14.65 14.09
N ILE A 149 -12.70 -13.90 14.58
CA ILE A 149 -12.49 -12.62 15.26
C ILE A 149 -11.86 -12.81 16.63
N VAL A 150 -12.33 -13.76 17.44
CA VAL A 150 -11.75 -14.07 18.76
C VAL A 150 -10.28 -14.42 18.66
N LEU A 151 -9.88 -15.24 17.67
CA LEU A 151 -8.48 -15.60 17.47
C LEU A 151 -7.64 -14.37 17.08
N ALA A 152 -8.14 -13.54 16.17
CA ALA A 152 -7.44 -12.34 15.71
C ALA A 152 -7.29 -11.29 16.83
N GLU A 153 -8.34 -11.08 17.62
CA GLU A 153 -8.32 -10.20 18.80
C GLU A 153 -7.39 -10.72 19.89
N SER A 154 -7.41 -12.03 20.17
CA SER A 154 -6.51 -12.64 21.13
C SER A 154 -5.06 -12.49 20.69
N ALA A 155 -4.74 -12.71 19.42
CA ALA A 155 -3.40 -12.51 18.88
C ALA A 155 -2.93 -11.06 19.05
N ARG A 156 -3.79 -10.08 18.72
CA ARG A 156 -3.49 -8.66 18.92
C ARG A 156 -3.29 -8.31 20.39
N LYS A 157 -4.18 -8.77 21.28
CA LYS A 157 -4.11 -8.51 22.73
C LYS A 157 -2.83 -9.07 23.36
N LEU A 158 -2.39 -10.25 22.93
CA LEU A 158 -1.14 -10.86 23.39
C LEU A 158 0.09 -10.12 22.86
N ASP A 159 0.01 -9.52 21.68
CA ASP A 159 1.13 -8.82 21.04
C ASP A 159 1.30 -7.36 21.53
N ILE A 160 0.22 -6.69 21.95
CA ILE A 160 0.23 -5.28 22.38
C ILE A 160 1.32 -4.97 23.41
N PRO A 161 1.46 -5.71 24.54
CA PRO A 161 2.47 -5.39 25.55
C PRO A 161 3.90 -5.45 25.00
N LYS A 162 4.16 -6.38 24.07
CA LYS A 162 5.47 -6.54 23.42
C LYS A 162 5.75 -5.38 22.48
N TYR A 163 4.74 -4.96 21.72
CA TYR A 163 4.81 -3.84 20.80
C TYR A 163 5.06 -2.51 21.53
N GLU A 164 4.27 -2.22 22.58
CA GLU A 164 4.43 -1.02 23.40
C GLU A 164 5.80 -0.97 24.08
N LYS A 165 6.26 -2.10 24.65
CA LYS A 165 7.59 -2.19 25.25
C LYS A 165 8.70 -1.93 24.22
N CYS A 166 8.56 -2.46 23.00
CA CYS A 166 9.51 -2.20 21.92
C CYS A 166 9.52 -0.72 21.52
N LEU A 167 8.35 -0.09 21.36
CA LEU A 167 8.26 1.34 21.06
C LEU A 167 8.88 2.21 22.15
N GLN A 168 8.70 1.84 23.43
CA GLN A 168 9.26 2.56 24.56
C GLN A 168 10.79 2.45 24.65
N GLN A 169 11.34 1.26 24.41
CA GLN A 169 12.78 0.99 24.54
C GLN A 169 13.58 1.31 23.27
N GLY A 170 12.91 1.34 22.12
CA GLY A 170 13.54 1.30 20.80
C GLY A 170 13.92 -0.12 20.36
N GLU A 171 13.86 -0.37 19.05
CA GLU A 171 14.02 -1.71 18.47
C GLU A 171 15.33 -2.40 18.87
N HIS A 172 16.44 -1.66 18.83
CA HIS A 172 17.76 -2.22 19.12
C HIS A 172 17.86 -2.76 20.55
N ALA A 173 17.46 -1.97 21.54
CA ALA A 173 17.50 -2.36 22.94
C ALA A 173 16.50 -3.47 23.25
N TYR A 174 15.29 -3.38 22.69
CA TYR A 174 14.27 -4.42 22.83
C TYR A 174 14.79 -5.76 22.27
N ASN A 175 15.33 -5.78 21.06
CA ASN A 175 15.79 -6.99 20.37
C ASN A 175 16.96 -7.69 21.08
N GLN A 176 17.82 -6.95 21.79
CA GLN A 176 18.89 -7.54 22.60
C GLN A 176 18.37 -8.30 23.83
N SER A 177 17.15 -8.00 24.27
CA SER A 177 16.56 -8.53 25.52
C SER A 177 15.55 -9.66 25.33
N VAL A 178 15.23 -10.01 24.08
CA VAL A 178 14.19 -10.99 23.73
C VAL A 178 14.74 -12.08 22.81
N PRO A 179 14.15 -13.30 22.82
CA PRO A 179 14.56 -14.36 21.90
C PRO A 179 14.31 -13.96 20.43
N PRO A 180 15.02 -14.58 19.46
CA PRO A 180 14.90 -14.24 18.03
C PRO A 180 13.47 -14.23 17.48
N ALA A 181 12.60 -15.14 17.94
CA ALA A 181 11.21 -15.23 17.51
C ALA A 181 10.35 -14.00 17.90
N GLU A 182 10.81 -13.20 18.87
CA GLU A 182 10.12 -12.00 19.33
C GLU A 182 10.79 -10.70 18.88
N GLN A 183 11.93 -10.79 18.20
CA GLN A 183 12.64 -9.62 17.71
C GLN A 183 11.85 -8.91 16.61
N ARG A 184 11.88 -7.59 16.64
CA ARG A 184 11.04 -6.72 15.81
C ARG A 184 11.86 -5.78 14.92
N ALA A 185 11.22 -5.25 13.89
CA ALA A 185 11.79 -4.29 12.95
C ALA A 185 10.72 -3.31 12.44
N LEU A 186 11.20 -2.25 11.78
CA LEU A 186 10.38 -1.23 11.10
C LEU A 186 9.33 -0.59 12.02
N ASN A 187 9.81 0.13 13.04
CA ASN A 187 9.05 0.69 14.15
C ASN A 187 8.26 -0.36 14.94
N CYS A 188 8.93 -1.47 15.27
CA CYS A 188 8.40 -2.58 16.06
C CYS A 188 7.22 -3.35 15.41
N ALA A 189 6.84 -3.00 14.18
CA ALA A 189 5.63 -3.50 13.54
C ALA A 189 5.82 -4.88 12.90
N TYR A 190 7.04 -5.22 12.52
CA TYR A 190 7.35 -6.43 11.78
C TYR A 190 8.28 -7.34 12.55
N GLU A 191 8.32 -8.62 12.19
CA GLU A 191 9.37 -9.53 12.63
C GLU A 191 10.76 -9.09 12.14
N LEU A 192 11.80 -9.26 12.95
CA LEU A 192 13.16 -8.94 12.51
C LEU A 192 13.69 -9.95 11.47
N HIS A 193 13.47 -11.25 11.71
CA HIS A 193 14.08 -12.33 10.92
C HIS A 193 13.20 -12.88 9.79
N GLY A 194 11.89 -12.60 9.82
CA GLY A 194 10.93 -13.01 8.82
C GLY A 194 10.60 -14.51 8.81
N SER A 195 9.40 -14.84 9.27
CA SER A 195 8.82 -16.19 9.22
C SER A 195 7.95 -16.42 7.98
N GLY A 196 7.73 -15.39 7.17
CA GLY A 196 6.99 -15.49 5.92
C GLY A 196 7.82 -16.24 4.89
N ILE A 197 7.23 -17.22 4.19
CA ILE A 197 7.88 -17.98 3.13
C ILE A 197 6.86 -18.37 2.06
N ASN A 198 7.20 -18.19 0.79
CA ASN A 198 6.35 -18.61 -0.31
C ASN A 198 6.79 -19.96 -0.87
N SER A 199 6.02 -20.51 -1.82
CA SER A 199 6.32 -21.79 -2.48
C SER A 199 7.67 -21.85 -3.21
N LYS A 200 8.32 -20.69 -3.43
CA LYS A 200 9.65 -20.58 -4.04
C LYS A 200 10.77 -20.38 -3.00
N GLY A 201 10.46 -20.49 -1.70
CA GLY A 201 11.42 -20.30 -0.61
C GLY A 201 11.82 -18.84 -0.36
N LYS A 202 11.22 -17.86 -1.06
CA LYS A 202 11.49 -16.44 -0.79
C LYS A 202 10.83 -16.06 0.53
N THR A 203 11.61 -15.48 1.43
CA THR A 203 11.13 -15.06 2.75
C THR A 203 10.77 -13.57 2.79
N TRP A 204 9.94 -13.20 3.76
CA TRP A 204 9.64 -11.82 4.12
C TRP A 204 9.39 -11.67 5.62
N LYS A 205 9.51 -10.42 6.10
CA LYS A 205 9.16 -10.04 7.46
C LYS A 205 7.65 -9.91 7.57
N LYS A 206 7.00 -10.68 8.45
CA LYS A 206 5.56 -10.52 8.65
C LYS A 206 5.26 -9.32 9.52
N LEU A 207 4.16 -8.66 9.22
CA LEU A 207 3.48 -7.72 10.07
C LEU A 207 2.97 -8.43 11.33
N LEU A 208 3.17 -7.81 12.49
CA LEU A 208 2.80 -8.35 13.79
C LEU A 208 1.42 -7.83 14.23
N PRO A 209 0.63 -8.63 14.98
CA PRO A 209 -0.76 -8.31 15.29
C PRO A 209 -1.01 -6.92 15.90
N ALA A 210 -0.14 -6.44 16.79
CA ALA A 210 -0.32 -5.14 17.44
C ALA A 210 -0.03 -3.94 16.53
N ALA A 211 0.59 -4.15 15.37
CA ALA A 211 0.78 -3.09 14.38
C ALA A 211 -0.56 -2.63 13.78
N CYS A 212 -1.55 -3.53 13.71
CA CYS A 212 -2.86 -3.21 13.19
C CYS A 212 -3.68 -2.36 14.15
N ARG A 213 -4.43 -1.43 13.57
CA ARG A 213 -5.36 -0.55 14.28
C ARG A 213 -6.49 -1.35 14.90
N GLU A 214 -7.22 -0.71 15.80
CA GLU A 214 -8.46 -1.26 16.34
C GLU A 214 -9.43 -1.62 15.20
N ASN A 215 -10.13 -2.74 15.34
CA ASN A 215 -11.03 -3.32 14.33
C ASN A 215 -10.38 -3.61 12.97
N THR A 216 -9.06 -3.76 12.94
CA THR A 216 -8.31 -4.28 11.80
C THR A 216 -7.39 -5.40 12.26
N TYR A 217 -7.14 -6.37 11.41
CA TYR A 217 -6.39 -7.57 11.79
C TYR A 217 -5.40 -7.97 10.71
N VAL A 218 -4.24 -8.47 11.14
CA VAL A 218 -3.21 -8.95 10.21
C VAL A 218 -3.78 -10.08 9.34
N GLY A 219 -3.57 -9.98 8.04
CA GLY A 219 -3.94 -11.00 7.08
C GLY A 219 -3.12 -12.29 7.23
N ARG A 220 -3.48 -13.31 6.44
CA ARG A 220 -2.90 -14.65 6.56
C ARG A 220 -1.37 -14.68 6.39
N ASP A 221 -0.84 -13.95 5.42
CA ASP A 221 0.56 -13.95 5.03
C ASP A 221 1.36 -12.91 5.82
N GLY A 222 0.69 -12.05 6.60
CA GLY A 222 1.31 -11.01 7.41
C GLY A 222 1.86 -9.87 6.57
N LEU A 223 1.17 -9.50 5.49
CA LEU A 223 1.59 -8.42 4.60
C LEU A 223 0.84 -7.12 4.89
N ASP A 224 -0.44 -7.22 5.28
CA ASP A 224 -1.32 -6.07 5.46
C ASP A 224 -2.36 -6.30 6.57
N CYS A 225 -2.90 -5.21 7.11
CA CYS A 225 -4.07 -5.22 7.98
C CYS A 225 -5.36 -5.19 7.14
N CYS A 226 -6.19 -6.21 7.36
CA CYS A 226 -7.53 -6.34 6.81
C CYS A 226 -8.53 -5.54 7.65
N SER A 227 -9.43 -4.82 6.98
CA SER A 227 -10.25 -3.80 7.62
C SER A 227 -11.75 -4.10 7.62
N GLY A 228 -12.18 -5.15 6.91
CA GLY A 228 -13.59 -5.38 6.63
C GLY A 228 -14.13 -4.48 5.52
N ASN A 229 -13.31 -3.62 4.90
CA ASN A 229 -13.74 -2.87 3.73
C ASN A 229 -13.49 -3.69 2.46
N THR A 230 -14.55 -4.20 1.84
CA THR A 230 -14.45 -5.11 0.69
C THR A 230 -13.71 -4.51 -0.51
N LEU A 231 -13.76 -3.18 -0.70
CA LEU A 231 -13.07 -2.51 -1.79
C LEU A 231 -11.55 -2.63 -1.62
N THR A 232 -11.03 -2.35 -0.43
CA THR A 232 -9.58 -2.36 -0.16
C THR A 232 -9.07 -3.76 0.18
N ASP A 233 -9.83 -4.54 0.94
CA ASP A 233 -9.49 -5.92 1.28
C ASP A 233 -9.56 -6.85 0.04
N GLY A 234 -10.42 -6.52 -0.94
CA GLY A 234 -10.55 -7.27 -2.19
C GLY A 234 -9.25 -7.32 -2.98
N GLN A 235 -8.54 -6.19 -3.04
CA GLN A 235 -7.24 -6.08 -3.72
C GLN A 235 -6.14 -6.89 -3.01
N LEU A 236 -6.25 -7.05 -1.69
CA LEU A 236 -5.34 -7.89 -0.89
C LEU A 236 -5.61 -9.40 -1.10
N GLY A 237 -6.71 -9.74 -1.77
CA GLY A 237 -6.96 -11.06 -2.34
C GLY A 237 -6.97 -12.17 -1.29
N LEU A 238 -6.02 -13.10 -1.39
CA LEU A 238 -5.92 -14.24 -0.46
C LEU A 238 -5.57 -13.81 0.97
N GLU A 239 -4.94 -12.65 1.13
CA GLU A 239 -4.46 -12.16 2.42
C GLU A 239 -5.61 -11.93 3.40
N CYS A 240 -6.62 -11.19 2.95
CA CYS A 240 -7.78 -10.87 3.77
C CYS A 240 -8.91 -11.88 3.68
N LYS A 241 -8.87 -12.79 2.70
CA LYS A 241 -9.93 -13.79 2.48
C LYS A 241 -10.25 -14.67 3.71
N ALA A 242 -9.31 -14.82 4.65
CA ALA A 242 -9.53 -15.51 5.91
C ALA A 242 -10.67 -14.90 6.74
N PHE A 243 -10.88 -13.58 6.65
CA PHE A 243 -11.97 -12.85 7.30
C PHE A 243 -13.29 -12.86 6.51
N TYR A 244 -13.31 -13.55 5.35
CA TYR A 244 -14.46 -13.61 4.47
C TYR A 244 -14.90 -15.08 4.18
N PRO A 245 -15.44 -15.80 5.18
CA PRO A 245 -15.91 -17.16 4.97
C PRO A 245 -17.10 -17.20 4.00
N ARG A 246 -17.32 -18.37 3.39
CA ARG A 246 -18.48 -18.57 2.51
C ARG A 246 -19.78 -18.51 3.33
N ARG A 247 -20.80 -17.86 2.75
CA ARG A 247 -22.17 -17.88 3.26
C ARG A 247 -22.70 -19.30 3.40
#